data_AF-A0A6G6Y9K9-F1
#
_entry.id   AF-A0A6G6Y9K9-F1
#
_cell.length_a   1.000
_cell.length_b   1.000
_cell.length_c   1.000
_cell.angle_alpha   90.00
_cell.angle_beta   90.00
_cell.angle_gamma   90.00
#
_symmetry.space_group_name_H-M   'P 1'
#
loop_
_entity.id
_entity.type
_entity.pdbx_description
1 polymer ?
#
loop_
_entity_poly.entity_id
_entity_poly.type
_entity_poly.pdbx_seq_one_letter_code
_entity_poly.pdbx_strand_id
1 'polypeptide(L)' 'MLYEIDRSADAVLRTIEIFEDGRITRNSIDLEQRNGYHCPSLIDCSLNEGFDGVGVEAMPHDEFEALWAKGVDTPVWFA' A
#
# COMPACT_ATOMS: atom_id res chain seq x y z
N MET A 1 0.47 8.92 4.05
CA MET A 1 0.29 7.64 3.33
C MET A 1 0.77 6.51 4.22
N LEU A 2 0.07 5.38 4.20
CA LEU A 2 0.41 4.19 5.00
C LEU A 2 0.73 3.03 4.07
N TYR A 3 1.63 2.16 4.52
CA TYR A 3 2.12 1.01 3.76
C TYR A 3 2.08 -0.22 4.64
N GLU A 4 1.61 -1.33 4.09
CA GLU A 4 1.99 -2.66 4.57
C GLU A 4 3.07 -3.21 3.66
N ILE A 5 4.16 -3.71 4.25
CA ILE A 5 5.34 -4.17 3.54
C ILE A 5 5.68 -5.61 3.92
N ASP A 6 6.27 -6.34 2.98
CA ASP A 6 6.98 -7.59 3.22
C ASP A 6 8.47 -7.35 3.00
N ARG A 7 9.24 -7.35 4.09
CA ARG A 7 10.69 -7.14 4.02
C ARG A 7 11.45 -8.31 3.41
N SER A 8 10.89 -9.52 3.47
CA SER A 8 11.51 -10.71 2.89
C SER A 8 11.34 -10.76 1.38
N ALA A 9 10.21 -10.25 0.88
CA ALA A 9 9.92 -10.11 -0.53
C ALA A 9 10.38 -8.76 -1.13
N ASP A 10 10.90 -7.84 -0.30
CA ASP A 10 11.24 -6.47 -0.68
C ASP A 10 10.09 -5.74 -1.39
N ALA A 11 8.88 -5.84 -0.82
CA ALA A 11 7.64 -5.45 -1.50
C ALA A 11 6.71 -4.60 -0.62
N VAL A 12 5.96 -3.71 -1.27
CA VAL A 12 4.78 -3.05 -0.71
C VAL A 12 3.55 -3.84 -1.11
N LEU A 13 2.85 -4.40 -0.13
CA LEU A 13 1.68 -5.26 -0.35
C LEU A 13 0.37 -4.47 -0.45
N ARG A 14 0.21 -3.48 0.45
CA ARG A 14 -0.99 -2.64 0.56
C ARG A 14 -0.62 -1.19 0.81
N THR A 15 -1.41 -0.29 0.26
CA THR A 15 -1.31 1.15 0.53
C THR A 15 -2.65 1.72 0.97
N ILE A 16 -2.59 2.72 1.85
CA ILE A 16 -3.73 3.55 2.22
C ILE A 16 -3.32 5.02 2.09
N GLU A 17 -4.13 5.80 1.39
CA GLU A 17 -4.02 7.25 1.34
C GLU A 17 -5.22 7.87 2.04
N ILE A 18 -4.94 8.81 2.94
CA ILE A 18 -5.94 9.57 3.69
C ILE A 18 -5.83 11.02 3.23
N PHE A 19 -6.89 11.55 2.64
CA PHE A 19 -6.97 12.91 2.13
C PHE A 19 -7.49 13.87 3.21
N GLU A 20 -7.20 15.16 3.07
CA GLU A 20 -7.65 16.21 4.01
C GLU A 20 -9.18 16.30 4.13
N ASP A 21 -9.92 15.90 3.10
CA ASP A 21 -11.38 15.83 3.08
C ASP A 21 -11.96 14.60 3.82
N GLY A 22 -11.10 13.77 4.40
CA GLY A 22 -11.47 12.54 5.11
C GLY A 22 -11.70 11.33 4.20
N ARG A 23 -11.55 11.47 2.89
CA ARG A 23 -11.57 10.34 1.97
C ARG A 23 -10.39 9.40 2.25
N ILE A 24 -10.65 8.11 2.18
CA ILE A 24 -9.65 7.06 2.31
C ILE A 24 -9.68 6.24 1.02
N THR A 25 -8.56 6.16 0.32
CA THR A 25 -8.37 5.24 -0.80
C THR A 25 -7.41 4.13 -0.38
N ARG A 26 -7.56 2.97 -1.01
CA ARG A 26 -6.71 1.83 -0.74
C ARG A 26 -6.33 1.09 -2.01
N ASN A 27 -5.17 0.47 -1.99
CA ASN A 27 -4.71 -0.40 -3.06
C ASN A 27 -3.98 -1.62 -2.47
N SER A 28 -3.97 -2.74 -3.19
CA SER A 28 -3.21 -3.94 -2.85
C SER A 28 -2.69 -4.61 -4.11
N ILE A 29 -1.65 -5.43 -3.97
CA ILE A 29 -1.22 -6.32 -5.05
C ILE A 29 -2.38 -7.19 -5.56
N ASP A 30 -3.27 -7.65 -4.68
CA ASP A 30 -4.45 -8.45 -5.09
C ASP A 30 -5.45 -7.65 -5.93
N LEU A 31 -5.62 -6.36 -5.63
CA LEU A 31 -6.49 -5.46 -6.41
C LEU A 31 -5.91 -5.24 -7.81
N GLU A 32 -4.61 -4.99 -7.89
CA GLU A 32 -3.89 -4.81 -9.16
C GLU A 32 -3.88 -6.09 -10.02
N GLN A 33 -3.80 -7.26 -9.38
CA GLN A 33 -3.75 -8.55 -10.10
C GLN A 33 -5.13 -9.09 -10.49
N ARG A 34 -6.23 -8.39 -10.18
CA ARG A 34 -7.60 -8.88 -10.43
C ARG A 34 -7.88 -9.19 -11.91
N ASN A 35 -7.16 -8.52 -12.83
CA ASN A 35 -7.27 -8.71 -14.27
C ASN A 35 -6.24 -9.69 -14.86
N GLY A 36 -5.50 -10.43 -14.02
CA GLY A 36 -4.53 -11.45 -14.46
C GLY A 36 -3.12 -10.92 -14.74
N TYR A 37 -2.84 -9.67 -14.40
CA TYR A 37 -1.49 -9.11 -14.40
C TYR A 37 -0.72 -9.58 -13.15
N HIS A 38 0.61 -9.56 -13.23
CA HIS A 38 1.47 -9.84 -12.09
C HIS A 38 1.97 -8.52 -11.49
N CYS A 39 1.66 -8.28 -10.22
CA CYS A 39 2.10 -7.12 -9.46
C CYS A 39 2.89 -7.61 -8.23
N PRO A 40 4.23 -7.65 -8.31
CA PRO A 40 5.07 -8.14 -7.22
C PRO A 40 5.17 -7.16 -6.05
N SER A 41 4.94 -5.87 -6.30
CA SER A 41 4.99 -4.79 -5.32
C SER A 41 4.21 -3.58 -5.86
N LEU A 42 3.64 -2.77 -4.96
CA LEU A 42 2.96 -1.52 -5.32
C LEU A 42 3.92 -0.35 -5.59
N ILE A 43 5.23 -0.58 -5.48
CA ILE A 43 6.29 0.35 -5.89
C ILE A 43 7.22 -0.35 -6.90
N ASP A 44 7.88 0.43 -7.75
CA ASP A 44 8.76 -0.02 -8.83
C ASP A 44 10.26 -0.03 -8.46
N CYS A 45 10.57 0.15 -7.17
CA CYS A 45 11.93 0.11 -6.60
C CYS A 45 11.98 -0.76 -5.33
N SER A 46 13.19 -0.95 -4.79
CA SER A 46 13.37 -1.66 -3.52
C SER A 46 12.81 -0.87 -2.34
N LEU A 47 12.49 -1.53 -1.22
CA LEU A 47 12.06 -0.84 0.00
C LEU A 47 13.15 0.10 0.51
N ASN A 48 14.43 -0.26 0.35
CA ASN A 48 15.52 0.62 0.76
C ASN A 48 15.53 1.90 -0.07
N GLU A 49 15.45 1.82 -1.39
CA GLU A 49 15.43 3.01 -2.26
C GLU A 49 14.17 3.85 -2.05
N GLY A 50 13.00 3.22 -1.93
CA GLY A 50 11.72 3.92 -1.81
C GLY A 50 11.50 4.61 -0.46
N PHE A 51 12.17 4.15 0.60
CA PHE A 51 12.02 4.68 1.96
C PHE A 51 13.30 5.30 2.54
N ASP A 52 14.41 5.35 1.81
CA ASP A 52 15.65 5.98 2.30
C ASP A 52 15.43 7.48 2.60
N GLY A 53 15.98 7.94 3.72
CA GLY A 53 15.81 9.32 4.19
C GLY A 53 14.38 9.71 4.62
N VAL A 54 13.41 8.78 4.56
CA VAL A 54 12.02 9.03 5.01
C VAL A 54 11.87 8.64 6.48
N GLY A 55 11.30 9.54 7.28
CA GLY A 55 10.91 9.23 8.66
C GLY A 55 9.74 8.26 8.68
N VAL A 56 10.02 6.97 8.73
CA VAL A 56 9.00 5.92 8.83
C VAL A 56 8.67 5.64 10.30
N GLU A 57 7.38 5.57 10.61
CA GLU A 57 6.88 5.21 11.93
C GLU A 57 6.06 3.93 11.82
N ALA A 58 6.27 3.00 12.76
CA ALA A 58 5.50 1.77 12.82
C ALA A 58 4.11 2.06 13.40
N MET A 59 3.08 1.50 12.77
CA MET A 59 1.70 1.58 13.22
C MET A 59 1.23 0.19 13.69
N PRO A 60 0.35 0.10 14.70
CA PRO A 60 -0.32 -1.15 15.05
C PRO A 60 -1.12 -1.72 13.88
N HIS A 61 -1.02 -3.03 13.66
CA HIS A 61 -1.73 -3.69 12.56
C HIS A 61 -3.24 -3.48 12.60
N ASP A 62 -3.86 -3.56 13.78
CA ASP A 62 -5.31 -3.38 13.94
C ASP A 62 -5.79 -1.97 13.55
N GLU A 63 -4.96 -0.95 13.75
CA GLU A 63 -5.27 0.42 13.31
C GLU A 63 -5.21 0.54 11.79
N PHE A 64 -4.22 -0.12 11.16
CA PHE A 64 -4.14 -0.21 9.71
C PHE A 64 -5.36 -0.93 9.13
N GLU A 65 -5.77 -2.06 9.70
CA GLU A 65 -6.96 -2.80 9.25
C GLU A 65 -8.25 -1.99 9.40
N ALA A 66 -8.39 -1.23 10.50
CA ALA A 66 -9.55 -0.37 10.71
C ALA A 66 -9.68 0.74 9.65
N LEU A 67 -8.55 1.25 9.14
CA LEU A 67 -8.53 2.21 8.03
C LEU A 67 -8.73 1.50 6.69
N TRP A 68 -8.11 0.33 6.50
CA TRP A 68 -8.25 -0.50 5.31
C TRP A 68 -9.72 -0.82 5.04
N ALA A 69 -10.47 -1.23 6.06
CA ALA A 69 -11.90 -1.55 5.95
C ALA A 69 -12.78 -0.37 5.48
N LYS A 70 -12.32 0.87 5.68
CA LYS A 70 -13.03 2.10 5.27
C LYS A 70 -12.61 2.60 3.89
N GLY A 71 -11.46 2.14 3.39
CA GLY A 71 -10.89 2.63 2.13
C GLY A 71 -11.67 2.17 0.90
N VAL A 72 -11.72 3.03 -0.12
CA VAL A 72 -12.27 2.71 -1.44
C VAL A 72 -11.17 2.13 -2.34
N ASP A 73 -11.42 0.98 -2.96
CA ASP A 73 -10.52 0.33 -3.92
C ASP A 73 -10.15 1.32 -5.03
N THR A 74 -8.86 1.64 -5.15
CA THR A 74 -8.33 2.56 -6.18
C THR A 74 -7.03 1.97 -6.74
N PRO A 75 -7.08 0.87 -7.51
CA PRO A 75 -5.92 0.36 -8.23
C PRO A 75 -5.44 1.38 -9.27
N VAL A 76 -4.14 1.37 -9.58
CA VAL A 76 -3.45 2.37 -10.40
C VAL A 76 -2.71 1.72 -11.57
N TRP A 77 -1.99 0.63 -11.32
CA TRP A 77 -1.01 0.10 -12.27
C TRP A 77 -1.64 -0.77 -13.35
N PHE A 78 -2.64 -1.59 -12.99
CA PHE A 78 -3.25 -2.61 -13.86
C PHE A 78 -4.78 -2.66 -13.74
N ALA A 79 -5.37 -1.57 -13.25
CA ALA A 79 -6.81 -1.34 -13.05
C ALA A 79 -7.64 -1.42 -14.33
#